data_AF-A0A7V2MH11-F1
#
_entry.id   AF-A0A7V2MH11-F1
#
_cell.length_a   1.000
_cell.length_b   1.000
_cell.length_c   1.000
_cell.angle_alpha   90.00
_cell.angle_beta   90.00
_cell.angle_gamma   90.00
#
_symmetry.space_group_name_H-M   'P 1'
#
loop_
_entity.id
_entity.type
_entity.pdbx_description
1 polymer ?
#
loop_
_entity_poly.entity_id
_entity_poly.type
_entity_poly.pdbx_seq_one_letter_code
_entity_poly.pdbx_strand_id
1 'polypeptide(L)'
;MQSYQAPIPSNPDPPRREAADKPTVYLIAMHSGAVYAAYAYWVEGDTLHYITTKHSHNRASIDLVDLKLSEQLNRERSVEFRVRR
;
A
#
# COMPACT_ATOMS: atom_id res chain seq x y z
N MET A 1 -33.63 35.01 -32.66
CA MET A 1 -32.55 34.07 -32.32
C MET A 1 -32.12 34.38 -30.89
N GLN A 2 -32.66 33.68 -29.90
CA GLN A 2 -32.29 33.87 -28.49
C GLN A 2 -31.29 32.77 -28.12
N SER A 3 -30.04 33.16 -27.92
CA SER A 3 -28.95 32.28 -27.52
C SER A 3 -29.10 31.95 -26.04
N TYR A 4 -29.40 30.68 -25.72
CA TYR A 4 -29.26 30.18 -24.35
C TYR A 4 -27.77 30.01 -24.04
N GLN A 5 -27.25 30.77 -23.07
CA GLN A 5 -25.94 30.55 -22.47
C GLN A 5 -26.15 30.05 -21.04
N ALA A 6 -25.80 28.79 -20.76
CA ALA A 6 -25.84 28.27 -19.41
C ALA A 6 -24.77 28.97 -18.55
N PRO A 7 -25.07 29.35 -17.30
CA PRO A 7 -24.05 29.81 -16.38
C PRO A 7 -23.06 28.66 -16.13
N ILE A 8 -21.78 28.88 -16.41
CA ILE A 8 -20.71 28.02 -15.92
C ILE A 8 -20.80 28.00 -14.39
N PRO A 9 -21.11 26.86 -13.74
CA PRO A 9 -20.99 26.78 -12.30
C PRO A 9 -19.51 26.99 -11.96
N SER A 10 -19.20 28.05 -11.22
CA SER A 10 -17.93 28.20 -10.52
C SER A 10 -17.85 27.16 -9.42
N ASN A 11 -17.67 25.89 -9.81
CA ASN A 11 -17.25 24.88 -8.86
C ASN A 11 -15.78 25.21 -8.54
N PRO A 12 -15.42 25.56 -7.30
CA PRO A 12 -14.02 25.62 -6.93
C PRO A 12 -13.42 24.24 -7.21
N ASP A 13 -12.30 24.21 -7.92
CA ASP A 13 -11.47 23.01 -8.03
C ASP A 13 -11.30 22.46 -6.60
N PRO A 14 -11.67 21.20 -6.31
CA PRO A 14 -11.33 20.61 -5.03
C PRO A 14 -9.81 20.75 -4.87
N PRO A 15 -9.29 21.14 -3.70
CA PRO A 15 -7.87 21.38 -3.54
C PRO A 15 -7.11 20.18 -4.10
N ARG A 16 -6.39 20.44 -5.20
CA ARG A 16 -5.50 19.47 -5.81
C ARG A 16 -4.67 18.89 -4.67
N ARG A 17 -4.83 17.61 -4.39
CA ARG A 17 -3.99 16.90 -3.41
C ARG A 17 -2.59 16.84 -4.02
N GLU A 18 -1.85 17.94 -3.93
CA GLU A 18 -0.46 18.10 -4.37
C GLU A 18 0.51 17.54 -3.32
N ALA A 19 0.16 16.39 -2.76
CA ALA A 19 1.13 15.41 -2.34
C ALA A 19 0.92 14.24 -3.29
N ALA A 20 1.74 14.14 -4.34
CA ALA A 20 1.97 12.85 -4.95
C ALA A 20 2.65 11.99 -3.88
N ASP A 21 1.81 11.43 -3.00
CA ASP A 21 2.18 10.65 -1.83
C ASP A 21 3.09 9.54 -2.35
N LYS A 22 4.37 9.55 -1.94
CA LYS A 22 5.27 8.46 -2.30
C LYS A 22 4.57 7.17 -1.85
N PRO A 23 4.45 6.16 -2.72
CA PRO A 23 3.71 4.95 -2.36
C PRO A 23 4.27 4.39 -1.06
N THR A 24 3.37 4.10 -0.11
CA THR A 24 3.76 3.49 1.16
C THR A 24 4.49 2.19 0.88
N VAL A 25 5.72 2.08 1.37
CA VAL A 25 6.51 0.86 1.24
C VAL A 25 6.41 0.09 2.55
N TYR A 26 5.98 -1.15 2.48
CA TYR A 26 5.96 -2.11 3.58
C TYR A 26 7.24 -2.95 3.59
N LEU A 27 7.76 -3.26 4.76
CA LEU A 27 8.86 -4.21 4.94
C LEU A 27 8.30 -5.54 5.43
N ILE A 28 8.53 -6.60 4.66
CA ILE A 28 8.07 -7.96 4.97
C ILE A 28 9.33 -8.77 5.31
N ALA A 29 9.47 -9.14 6.57
CA ALA A 29 10.57 -9.95 7.05
C ALA A 29 10.19 -11.45 7.00
N MET A 30 11.14 -12.27 6.57
CA MET A 30 11.02 -13.73 6.55
C MET A 30 11.79 -14.34 7.72
N HIS A 31 11.37 -15.51 8.20
CA HIS A 31 12.12 -16.27 9.21
C HIS A 31 13.51 -16.71 8.72
N SER A 32 13.74 -16.74 7.40
CA SER A 32 15.07 -16.94 6.82
C SER A 32 16.03 -15.76 6.99
N GLY A 33 15.54 -14.62 7.51
CA GLY A 33 16.29 -13.37 7.65
C GLY A 33 16.21 -12.44 6.42
N ALA A 34 15.57 -12.88 5.33
CA ALA A 34 15.32 -12.02 4.17
C ALA A 34 14.29 -10.93 4.48
N VAL A 35 14.46 -9.73 3.93
CA VAL A 35 13.48 -8.63 4.04
C VAL A 35 13.12 -8.11 2.65
N TYR A 36 11.83 -8.04 2.37
CA TYR A 36 11.29 -7.56 1.09
C TYR A 36 10.56 -6.23 1.27
N ALA A 37 10.88 -5.27 0.40
CA ALA A 37 10.12 -4.03 0.27
C ALA A 37 8.94 -4.24 -0.69
N ALA A 38 7.72 -3.92 -0.25
CA ALA A 38 6.49 -4.13 -1.01
C ALA A 38 5.60 -2.87 -1.07
N TYR A 39 4.93 -2.65 -2.19
CA TYR A 39 3.93 -1.59 -2.34
C TYR A 39 2.54 -2.04 -1.87
N ALA A 40 2.27 -3.34 -1.92
CA ALA A 40 0.99 -3.91 -1.51
C ALA A 40 1.21 -5.32 -0.95
N TYR A 41 0.35 -5.70 -0.01
CA TYR A 41 0.25 -7.06 0.50
C TYR A 41 -1.21 -7.40 0.84
N TRP A 42 -1.55 -8.67 0.75
CA TRP A 42 -2.83 -9.20 1.21
C TRP A 42 -2.70 -10.67 1.59
N VAL A 43 -3.64 -11.16 2.36
CA VAL A 43 -3.71 -12.56 2.79
C VAL A 43 -4.82 -13.26 2.03
N GLU A 44 -4.52 -14.43 1.50
CA GLU A 44 -5.48 -15.36 0.91
C GLU A 44 -5.24 -16.74 1.54
N GLY A 45 -6.15 -17.18 2.42
CA GLY A 45 -5.95 -18.39 3.23
C GLY A 45 -4.71 -18.28 4.12
N ASP A 46 -3.77 -19.22 3.96
CA ASP A 46 -2.48 -19.21 4.66
C ASP A 46 -1.36 -18.51 3.85
N THR A 47 -1.68 -17.92 2.71
CA THR A 47 -0.67 -17.32 1.83
C THR A 47 -0.67 -15.80 1.95
N LEU A 48 0.50 -15.24 2.26
CA LEU A 48 0.79 -13.84 2.08
C LEU A 48 1.16 -13.59 0.61
N HIS A 49 0.35 -12.79 -0.06
CA HIS A 49 0.65 -12.23 -1.37
C HIS A 49 1.25 -10.84 -1.19
N TYR A 50 2.29 -10.50 -1.95
CA TYR A 50 2.91 -9.18 -1.91
C TYR A 50 3.48 -8.75 -3.26
N ILE A 51 3.41 -7.46 -3.55
CA ILE A 51 3.97 -6.84 -4.75
C ILE A 51 5.22 -6.06 -4.35
N THR A 52 6.38 -6.51 -4.82
CA THR A 52 7.65 -5.84 -4.48
C THR A 52 7.76 -4.47 -5.16
N THR A 53 8.73 -3.67 -4.73
CA THR A 53 9.05 -2.40 -5.39
C THR A 53 9.49 -2.56 -6.85
N LYS A 54 9.87 -3.78 -7.27
CA LYS A 54 10.16 -4.15 -8.67
C LYS A 54 8.91 -4.63 -9.42
N HIS A 55 7.72 -4.42 -8.88
CA HIS A 55 6.42 -4.85 -9.42
C HIS A 55 6.28 -6.37 -9.60
N SER A 56 7.10 -7.16 -8.89
CA SER A 56 6.99 -8.62 -8.93
C SER A 56 5.95 -9.09 -7.91
N HIS A 57 4.98 -9.88 -8.36
CA HIS A 57 4.04 -10.56 -7.48
C HIS A 57 4.69 -11.81 -6.88
N ASN A 58 4.76 -11.86 -5.56
CA ASN A 58 5.32 -12.96 -4.80
C ASN A 58 4.27 -13.53 -3.83
N ARG A 59 4.50 -14.77 -3.44
CA ARG A 59 3.64 -15.53 -2.53
C ARG A 59 4.52 -16.28 -1.53
N ALA A 60 4.12 -16.28 -0.26
CA ALA A 60 4.77 -17.04 0.79
C ALA A 60 3.72 -17.55 1.78
N SER A 61 3.94 -18.72 2.41
CA SER A 61 3.12 -19.11 3.57
C SER A 61 3.33 -18.10 4.69
N ILE A 62 2.27 -17.79 5.42
CA ILE A 62 2.35 -16.90 6.59
C ILE A 62 3.30 -17.47 7.64
N ASP A 63 3.38 -18.79 7.81
CA ASP A 63 4.36 -19.47 8.67
C ASP A 63 5.84 -19.20 8.33
N LEU A 64 6.14 -18.70 7.12
CA LEU A 64 7.50 -18.31 6.73
C LEU A 64 7.80 -16.84 6.99
N VAL A 65 6.77 -16.04 7.30
CA VAL A 65 6.87 -14.60 7.52
C VAL A 65 7.05 -14.33 9.00
N ASP A 66 8.10 -13.59 9.35
CA ASP A 66 8.25 -13.08 10.70
C ASP A 66 7.32 -11.86 10.89
N LEU A 67 6.07 -12.14 11.27
CA LEU A 67 5.04 -11.12 11.45
C LEU A 67 5.44 -10.08 12.51
N LYS A 68 6.08 -10.53 13.60
CA LYS A 68 6.49 -9.67 14.70
C LYS A 68 7.58 -8.69 14.23
N LEU A 69 8.58 -9.18 13.51
CA LEU A 69 9.64 -8.33 12.96
C LEU A 69 9.08 -7.40 11.86
N SER A 70 8.20 -7.90 11.01
CA SER A 70 7.52 -7.09 9.98
C SER A 70 6.73 -5.94 10.63
N GLU A 71 5.93 -6.21 11.66
CA GLU A 71 5.22 -5.20 12.43
C GLU A 71 6.15 -4.17 13.06
N GLN A 72 7.27 -4.61 13.65
CA GLN A 72 8.27 -3.73 14.24
C GLN A 72 8.88 -2.80 13.19
N LEU A 73 9.42 -3.34 12.10
CA LEU A 73 10.10 -2.58 11.05
C LEU A 73 9.19 -1.54 10.39
N ASN A 74 7.90 -1.85 10.24
CA ASN A 74 6.94 -0.91 9.68
C ASN A 74 6.51 0.15 10.70
N ARG A 75 6.29 -0.24 11.96
CA ARG A 75 5.94 0.71 13.03
C ARG A 75 7.05 1.72 13.30
N GLU A 76 8.31 1.31 13.25
CA GLU A 76 9.48 2.21 13.34
C GLU A 76 9.48 3.27 12.24
N ARG A 77 8.80 3.00 11.12
CA ARG A 77 8.62 3.90 9.98
C ARG A 77 7.25 4.57 9.95
N SER A 78 6.47 4.46 11.04
CA SER A 78 5.09 4.96 11.15
C SER A 78 4.14 4.38 10.09
N VAL A 79 4.39 3.14 9.65
CA VAL A 79 3.54 2.39 8.72
C VAL A 79 2.84 1.26 9.48
N GLU A 80 1.52 1.17 9.39
CA GLU A 80 0.77 0.04 9.96
C GLU A 80 0.90 -1.19 9.05
N PHE A 81 1.47 -2.27 9.58
CA PHE A 81 1.52 -3.57 8.92
C PHE A 81 0.76 -4.58 9.77
N ARG A 82 -0.35 -5.12 9.25
CA ARG A 82 -1.18 -6.10 9.96
C ARG A 82 -1.79 -7.07 8.99
N VAL A 83 -1.57 -8.34 9.23
CA VAL A 83 -2.28 -9.43 8.57
C VAL A 83 -3.52 -9.79 9.39
N ARG A 84 -4.69 -9.71 8.77
CA ARG A 84 -5.94 -10.20 9.38
C ARG A 84 -6.07 -11.68 9.05
N ARG A 85 -6.13 -12.50 10.09
CA ARG A 85 -6.44 -13.94 10.01
C ARG A 85 -7.90 -14.18 10.34
#